data_AF-A0A7S4MR80-F1
#
_entry.id   AF-A0A7S4MR80-F1
#
_cell.length_a   1.000
_cell.length_b   1.000
_cell.length_c   1.000
_cell.angle_alpha   90.00
_cell.angle_beta   90.00
_cell.angle_gamma   90.00
#
_symmetry.space_group_name_H-M   'P 1'
#
loop_
_entity.id
_entity.type
_entity.pdbx_description
1 polymer ?
#
loop_
_entity_poly.entity_id
_entity_poly.type
_entity_poly.pdbx_seq_one_letter_code
_entity_poly.pdbx_strand_id
1 'polypeptide(L)'
;ELRGALNLPIVPVPKTLYSLSKRMARNKELRKALSKMAGFILSCESKDSLLTLIGDNQHLFIDNDVFSLRNLVETKQDKFMPYLGNLCKKYSEHIHSCVACSSKGSTCSLCTSKALIFPFELK
;
A
#
# COMPACT_ATOMS: atom_id res chain seq x y z
N GLU A 1 -13.02 -4.46 25.86
CA GLU A 1 -12.11 -3.30 25.76
C GLU A 1 -12.18 -2.69 24.34
N LEU A 2 -12.64 -1.44 24.21
CA LEU A 2 -12.96 -0.81 22.92
C LEU A 2 -11.74 -0.51 22.01
N ARG A 3 -10.51 -0.73 22.49
CA ARG A 3 -9.28 -0.37 21.76
C ARG A 3 -9.05 -1.20 20.49
N GLY A 4 -9.48 -2.46 20.47
CA GLY A 4 -9.37 -3.32 19.28
C GLY A 4 -10.30 -2.89 18.14
N ALA A 5 -11.45 -2.30 18.47
CA ALA A 5 -12.45 -1.90 17.48
C ALA A 5 -11.97 -0.75 16.57
N LEU A 6 -11.01 0.06 17.02
CA LEU A 6 -10.49 1.21 16.26
C LEU A 6 -9.69 0.81 15.02
N ASN A 7 -9.15 -0.42 14.99
CA ASN A 7 -8.37 -0.95 13.86
C ASN A 7 -9.25 -1.65 12.83
N LEU A 8 -10.52 -1.89 13.12
CA LEU A 8 -11.41 -2.61 12.21
C LEU A 8 -11.70 -1.79 10.94
N PRO A 9 -11.64 -2.40 9.75
CA PRO A 9 -11.92 -1.74 8.48
C PRO A 9 -13.43 -1.61 8.23
N ILE A 10 -14.09 -0.73 8.98
CA ILE A 10 -15.56 -0.60 8.97
C ILE A 10 -16.07 0.74 8.44
N VAL A 11 -15.17 1.66 8.07
CA VAL A 11 -15.54 3.01 7.64
C VAL A 11 -15.37 3.15 6.12
N PRO A 12 -16.42 2.94 5.32
CA PRO A 12 -16.38 3.29 3.90
C PRO A 12 -16.31 4.81 3.74
N VAL A 13 -15.44 5.27 2.84
CA VAL A 13 -15.24 6.69 2.54
C VAL A 13 -15.84 7.04 1.18
N PRO A 14 -16.69 8.08 1.08
CA PRO A 14 -17.29 8.47 -0.19
C PRO A 14 -16.23 9.00 -1.16
N LYS A 15 -16.34 8.63 -2.45
CA LYS A 15 -15.37 8.99 -3.49
C LYS A 15 -15.16 10.51 -3.64
N THR A 16 -16.19 11.31 -3.36
CA THR A 16 -16.15 12.78 -3.37
C THR A 16 -15.14 13.35 -2.35
N LEU A 17 -14.83 12.64 -1.27
CA LEU A 17 -13.87 13.13 -0.29
C LEU A 17 -12.45 13.23 -0.87
N TYR A 18 -12.11 12.39 -1.85
CA TYR A 18 -10.80 12.44 -2.50
C TYR A 18 -10.63 13.68 -3.38
N SER A 19 -11.69 14.18 -4.01
CA SER A 19 -11.62 15.44 -4.77
C SER A 19 -11.60 16.67 -3.86
N LEU A 20 -12.18 16.57 -2.66
CA LEU A 20 -12.28 17.69 -1.70
C LEU A 20 -11.06 17.81 -0.79
N SER A 21 -10.32 16.73 -0.57
CA SER A 21 -9.17 16.70 0.34
C SER A 21 -7.92 16.15 -0.34
N LYS A 22 -6.93 17.03 -0.57
CA LYS A 22 -5.60 16.65 -1.09
C LYS A 22 -4.94 15.56 -0.25
N ARG A 23 -5.19 15.57 1.06
CA ARG A 23 -4.64 14.56 1.99
C ARG A 23 -5.24 13.19 1.71
N MET A 24 -6.56 13.12 1.58
CA MET A 24 -7.26 11.88 1.25
C MET A 24 -6.86 11.39 -0.14
N ALA A 25 -6.74 12.28 -1.13
CA ALA A 25 -6.26 11.94 -2.47
C ALA A 25 -4.88 11.26 -2.42
N ARG A 26 -3.92 11.86 -1.72
CA ARG A 26 -2.56 11.29 -1.57
C ARG A 26 -2.57 9.94 -0.87
N ASN A 27 -3.37 9.79 0.20
CA ASN A 27 -3.52 8.50 0.87
C ASN A 27 -4.08 7.44 -0.07
N LYS A 28 -5.07 7.78 -0.91
CA LYS A 28 -5.64 6.85 -1.89
C LYS A 28 -4.61 6.38 -2.91
N GLU A 29 -3.78 7.28 -3.42
CA GLU A 29 -2.74 6.90 -4.39
C GLU A 29 -1.69 5.96 -3.77
N LEU A 30 -1.26 6.23 -2.53
CA LEU A 30 -0.34 5.32 -1.82
C LEU A 30 -0.98 3.95 -1.55
N ARG A 31 -2.26 3.92 -1.15
CA ARG A 31 -2.96 2.65 -0.92
C ARG A 31 -3.17 1.86 -2.21
N LYS A 32 -3.45 2.52 -3.34
CA LYS A 32 -3.50 1.86 -4.65
C LYS A 32 -2.17 1.20 -4.99
N ALA A 33 -1.06 1.89 -4.72
CA ALA A 33 0.28 1.30 -4.89
C ALA A 33 0.47 0.06 -3.99
N LEU A 34 0.10 0.14 -2.71
CA LEU A 34 0.12 -1.02 -1.79
C LEU A 34 -0.73 -2.18 -2.31
N SER A 35 -1.94 -1.90 -2.79
CA SER A 35 -2.84 -2.93 -3.35
C SER A 35 -2.21 -3.65 -4.54
N LYS A 36 -1.52 -2.90 -5.42
CA LYS A 36 -0.75 -3.47 -6.54
C LYS A 36 0.47 -4.26 -6.08
N MET A 37 1.10 -3.89 -4.95
CA MET A 37 2.22 -4.63 -4.35
C MET A 37 1.76 -5.93 -3.66
N ALA A 38 0.49 -6.02 -3.22
CA ALA A 38 -0.03 -7.13 -2.43
C ALA A 38 0.21 -8.50 -3.08
N GLY A 39 0.06 -8.60 -4.41
CA GLY A 39 0.31 -9.85 -5.14
C GLY A 39 1.74 -10.36 -5.01
N PHE A 40 2.72 -9.46 -4.95
CA PHE A 40 4.13 -9.81 -4.74
C PHE A 40 4.36 -10.27 -3.30
N ILE A 41 3.87 -9.49 -2.33
CA ILE A 41 4.09 -9.73 -0.90
C ILE A 41 3.41 -11.02 -0.44
N LEU A 42 2.17 -11.25 -0.84
CA LEU A 42 1.36 -12.40 -0.41
C LEU A 42 1.80 -13.73 -1.04
N SER A 43 2.54 -13.70 -2.16
CA SER A 43 3.08 -14.88 -2.83
C SER A 43 4.59 -15.07 -2.65
N CYS A 44 5.22 -14.25 -1.80
CA CYS A 44 6.64 -14.35 -1.50
C CYS A 44 6.89 -15.30 -0.32
N GLU A 45 8.03 -15.98 -0.32
CA GLU A 45 8.47 -16.81 0.81
C GLU A 45 8.68 -15.99 2.09
N SER A 46 9.07 -14.72 1.96
CA SER A 46 9.22 -13.79 3.08
C SER A 46 7.91 -13.14 3.54
N LYS A 47 6.74 -13.63 3.07
CA LYS A 47 5.41 -13.06 3.34
C LYS A 47 5.20 -12.74 4.81
N ASP A 48 5.46 -13.68 5.71
CA ASP A 48 5.13 -13.50 7.13
C ASP A 48 5.92 -12.34 7.75
N SER A 49 7.22 -12.24 7.45
CA SER A 49 8.05 -11.10 7.85
C SER A 49 7.54 -9.78 7.26
N LEU A 50 7.09 -9.78 6.01
CA LEU A 50 6.58 -8.58 5.34
C LEU A 50 5.22 -8.13 5.90
N LEU A 51 4.37 -9.08 6.30
CA LEU A 51 3.08 -8.79 6.93
C LEU A 51 3.24 -8.22 8.35
N THR A 52 4.34 -8.52 9.06
CA THR A 52 4.62 -7.85 10.34
C THR A 52 4.77 -6.34 10.20
N LEU A 53 5.21 -5.83 9.03
CA LEU A 53 5.40 -4.40 8.80
C LEU A 53 4.06 -3.63 8.78
N ILE A 54 3.00 -4.25 8.26
CA ILE A 54 1.67 -3.63 8.14
C ILE A 54 0.75 -3.97 9.33
N GLY A 55 1.05 -5.04 10.06
CA GLY A 55 0.38 -5.43 11.30
C GLY A 55 -1.13 -5.60 11.11
N ASP A 56 -1.91 -4.96 11.98
CA ASP A 56 -3.39 -5.01 11.95
C ASP A 56 -4.01 -4.35 10.71
N ASN A 57 -3.23 -3.61 9.91
CA ASN A 57 -3.74 -2.84 8.77
C ASN A 57 -3.72 -3.62 7.44
N GLN A 58 -3.81 -4.96 7.46
CA GLN A 58 -3.76 -5.76 6.23
C GLN A 58 -4.91 -5.48 5.25
N HIS A 59 -6.04 -4.94 5.73
CA HIS A 59 -7.15 -4.49 4.88
C HIS A 59 -6.74 -3.43 3.85
N LEU A 60 -5.65 -2.69 4.11
CA LEU A 60 -5.13 -1.68 3.19
C LEU A 60 -4.67 -2.25 1.84
N PHE A 61 -4.44 -3.56 1.74
CA PHE A 61 -4.11 -4.24 0.49
C PHE A 61 -5.32 -4.51 -0.42
N ILE A 62 -6.53 -4.51 0.12
CA ILE A 62 -7.71 -5.07 -0.56
C ILE A 62 -8.62 -3.94 -1.05
N ASP A 63 -9.19 -3.18 -0.12
CA ASP A 63 -10.16 -2.14 -0.45
C ASP A 63 -9.52 -0.77 -0.16
N ASN A 64 -9.40 0.07 -1.18
CA ASN A 64 -8.79 1.40 -1.07
C ASN A 64 -9.74 2.46 -0.48
N ASP A 65 -11.03 2.17 -0.43
CA ASP A 65 -12.09 3.08 -0.01
C ASP A 65 -12.63 2.76 1.39
N VAL A 66 -12.17 1.68 2.01
CA VAL A 66 -12.51 1.32 3.40
C VAL A 66 -11.36 1.67 4.35
N PHE A 67 -11.67 2.33 5.46
CA PHE A 67 -10.71 2.76 6.48
C PHE A 67 -11.11 2.21 7.85
N SER A 68 -10.13 2.11 8.73
CA SER A 68 -10.39 2.05 10.17
C SER A 68 -10.54 3.44 10.76
N LEU A 69 -11.18 3.55 11.92
CA LEU A 69 -11.26 4.81 12.66
C LEU A 69 -9.85 5.34 12.98
N ARG A 70 -8.91 4.44 13.34
CA ARG A 70 -7.51 4.81 13.57
C ARG A 70 -6.89 5.45 12.33
N ASN A 71 -7.05 4.84 11.15
CA ASN A 71 -6.46 5.39 9.92
C ASN A 71 -6.99 6.80 9.61
N LEU A 72 -8.28 7.07 9.85
CA LEU A 72 -8.88 8.39 9.64
C LEU A 72 -8.36 9.42 10.66
N VAL A 73 -8.22 9.04 11.93
CA VAL A 73 -7.63 9.90 12.96
C VAL A 73 -6.17 10.21 12.63
N GLU A 74 -5.37 9.21 12.27
CA GLU A 74 -3.97 9.39 11.86
C GLU A 74 -3.85 10.19 10.57
N THR A 75 -4.84 10.09 9.67
CA THR A 75 -4.92 10.96 8.50
C THR A 75 -5.11 12.41 8.94
N LYS A 76 -6.03 12.70 9.87
CA LYS A 76 -6.20 14.07 10.42
C LYS A 76 -4.94 14.58 11.13
N GLN A 77 -4.16 13.69 11.73
CA GLN A 77 -2.90 14.01 12.43
C GLN A 77 -1.66 14.06 11.51
N ASP A 78 -1.81 13.92 10.19
CA ASP A 78 -0.69 13.89 9.23
C ASP A 78 0.30 12.72 9.42
N LYS A 79 -0.09 11.68 10.16
CA LYS A 79 0.76 10.50 10.44
C LYS A 79 0.54 9.36 9.44
N PHE A 80 -0.66 9.27 8.88
CA PHE A 80 -1.02 8.13 8.03
C PHE A 80 -0.28 8.14 6.68
N MET A 81 -0.09 9.32 6.07
CA MET A 81 0.61 9.43 4.78
C MET A 81 2.09 9.03 4.89
N PRO A 82 2.89 9.51 5.87
CA PRO A 82 4.24 9.00 6.11
C PRO A 82 4.30 7.50 6.37
N TYR A 83 3.35 6.95 7.15
CA TYR A 83 3.26 5.52 7.40
C TYR A 83 3.08 4.72 6.10
N LEU A 84 2.12 5.10 5.25
CA LEU A 84 1.88 4.48 3.95
C LEU A 84 3.11 4.61 3.03
N GLY A 85 3.73 5.79 2.98
CA GLY A 85 4.90 6.04 2.16
C GLY A 85 6.09 5.16 2.56
N ASN A 86 6.33 4.99 3.85
CA ASN A 86 7.37 4.12 4.37
C ASN A 86 7.09 2.64 4.07
N LEU A 87 5.84 2.20 4.17
CA LEU A 87 5.45 0.84 3.77
C LEU A 87 5.68 0.60 2.27
N CYS A 88 5.22 1.50 1.40
CA CYS A 88 5.45 1.42 -0.04
C CYS A 88 6.96 1.35 -0.34
N LYS A 89 7.77 2.16 0.33
CA LYS A 89 9.22 2.15 0.17
C LYS A 89 9.82 0.78 0.52
N LYS A 90 9.53 0.26 1.72
CA LYS A 90 10.05 -1.05 2.18
C LYS A 90 9.62 -2.20 1.27
N TYR A 91 8.35 -2.20 0.84
CA TYR A 91 7.86 -3.23 -0.09
C TYR A 91 8.47 -3.11 -1.47
N SER A 92 8.66 -1.89 -1.98
CA SER A 92 9.37 -1.68 -3.25
C SER A 92 10.81 -2.19 -3.16
N GLU A 93 11.55 -1.83 -2.11
CA GLU A 93 12.92 -2.30 -1.87
C GLU A 93 13.00 -3.84 -1.82
N HIS A 94 12.06 -4.48 -1.14
CA HIS A 94 11.96 -5.94 -1.14
C HIS A 94 11.65 -6.50 -2.53
N ILE A 95 10.68 -5.94 -3.26
CA ILE A 95 10.27 -6.45 -4.58
C ILE A 95 11.43 -6.37 -5.57
N HIS A 96 12.23 -5.31 -5.53
CA HIS A 96 13.41 -5.14 -6.39
C HIS A 96 14.58 -6.06 -6.00
N SER A 97 14.77 -6.34 -4.71
CA SER A 97 15.91 -7.15 -4.23
C SER A 97 15.64 -8.65 -4.13
N CYS A 98 14.37 -9.05 -3.97
CA CYS A 98 13.99 -10.45 -3.85
C CYS A 98 13.89 -11.11 -5.23
N VAL A 99 14.63 -12.19 -5.45
CA VAL A 99 14.65 -12.95 -6.72
C VAL A 99 13.25 -13.41 -7.16
N ALA A 100 12.45 -13.93 -6.22
CA ALA A 100 11.10 -14.41 -6.53
C ALA A 100 10.14 -13.26 -6.91
N CYS A 101 10.30 -12.08 -6.31
CA CYS A 101 9.47 -10.92 -6.63
C CYS A 101 9.92 -10.24 -7.93
N SER A 102 11.22 -10.04 -8.10
CA SER A 102 11.79 -9.32 -9.24
C SER A 102 11.60 -10.06 -10.56
N SER A 103 11.56 -11.41 -10.53
CA SER A 103 11.22 -12.23 -11.71
C SER A 103 9.82 -11.98 -12.28
N LYS A 104 8.91 -11.40 -11.49
CA LYS A 104 7.55 -11.02 -11.92
C LYS A 104 7.50 -9.61 -12.51
N GLY A 105 8.63 -8.88 -12.51
CA GLY A 105 8.76 -7.59 -13.17
C GLY A 105 8.84 -7.73 -14.68
N SER A 106 8.46 -6.66 -15.39
CA SER A 106 8.52 -6.62 -16.85
C SER A 106 9.62 -5.67 -17.32
N THR A 107 10.22 -5.91 -18.47
CA THR A 107 11.09 -4.92 -19.13
C THR A 107 10.32 -4.20 -20.22
N CYS A 108 10.67 -2.95 -20.50
CA CYS A 108 10.09 -2.24 -21.63
C CYS A 108 10.72 -2.76 -22.93
N SER A 109 9.90 -3.28 -23.86
CA SER A 109 10.38 -3.79 -25.16
C SER A 109 10.89 -2.71 -26.11
N LEU A 110 10.55 -1.44 -25.86
CA LEU A 110 10.91 -0.29 -26.69
C LEU A 110 12.16 0.43 -26.18
N CYS A 111 12.45 0.35 -24.88
CA CYS A 111 13.61 1.00 -24.29
C CYS A 111 14.85 0.08 -24.36
N THR A 112 16.02 0.67 -24.59
CA THR A 112 17.31 -0.02 -24.47
C THR A 112 17.66 -0.40 -23.03
N SER A 113 17.03 0.25 -22.06
CA SER A 113 17.17 -0.10 -20.65
C SER A 113 16.46 -1.42 -20.34
N LYS A 114 17.19 -2.35 -19.71
CA LYS A 114 16.63 -3.58 -19.15
C LYS A 114 16.14 -3.41 -17.71
N ALA A 115 15.88 -2.17 -17.28
CA ALA A 115 15.31 -1.92 -15.97
C ALA A 115 13.95 -2.63 -15.85
N LEU A 116 13.74 -3.30 -14.71
CA LEU A 116 12.47 -3.88 -14.37
C LEU A 116 11.47 -2.77 -14.06
N ILE A 117 10.25 -2.96 -14.54
CA ILE A 117 9.10 -2.08 -14.39
C ILE A 117 8.01 -2.88 -13.71
N PHE A 118 7.46 -2.30 -12.63
CA PHE A 118 6.40 -2.93 -11.86
C PHE A 118 5.08 -2.15 -11.94
N PRO A 119 3.92 -2.82 -11.83
CA PRO A 119 2.61 -2.17 -11.95
C PRO A 119 2.35 -1.02 -10.96
N PHE A 120 2.98 -1.07 -9.77
CA PHE A 120 2.83 -0.06 -8.73
C PHE A 120 3.64 1.22 -8.97
N GLU A 121 4.55 1.22 -9.94
CA GLU A 121 5.38 2.38 -10.32
C GLU A 121 4.73 3.21 -11.44
N LEU A 122 3.76 2.60 -12.14
CA LEU A 122 2.98 3.25 -13.19
C LEU A 122 1.85 4.08 -12.56
N LYS A 123 1.90 5.39 -12.83
CA LYS A 123 0.87 6.37 -12.44
C LYS A 123 -0.33 6.32 -13.37
#